data_AF-A0A850F0R7-F1
#
_entry.id   AF-A0A850F0R7-F1
#
_cell.length_a   1.000
_cell.length_b   1.000
_cell.length_c   1.000
_cell.angle_alpha   90.00
_cell.angle_beta   90.00
_cell.angle_gamma   90.00
#
_symmetry.space_group_name_H-M   'P 1'
#
loop_
_entity.id
_entity.type
_entity.pdbx_description
1 polymer ?
#
loop_
_entity_poly.entity_id
_entity_poly.type
_entity_poly.pdbx_seq_one_letter_code
_entity_poly.pdbx_strand_id
1 'polypeptide(L)'
;MKKLIVSIVVLSLLSTGSAMNSSLSEALSDAETKSAQQSQIIQDKIFKLSDQTLNDAIALARDDDTVLQSFERSRYLPSATDKMNHDQPEVKLITPYLLIVRKAYMKFENDEDFSLTEAKKVVDDYENLLLIFFEVTAKGDEIDFARKVDISLKQGSTVLHPYVIINKDNDAVESENWPNSPAYINRLFVPFDIFEINYAQDAELIYQYGSKKDTVRYKVDFSKIK
;
A
#
# COMPACT_ATOMS: atom_id res chain seq x y z
N MET A 1 -14.62 -25.81 3.57
CA MET A 1 -15.10 -24.42 3.44
C MET A 1 -15.44 -23.89 4.83
N LYS A 2 -14.53 -23.17 5.49
CA LYS A 2 -14.76 -22.57 6.81
C LYS A 2 -15.10 -21.08 6.59
N LYS A 3 -16.32 -20.68 6.94
CA LYS A 3 -16.73 -19.27 6.95
C LYS A 3 -16.11 -18.62 8.20
N LEU A 4 -15.32 -17.56 8.01
CA LEU A 4 -14.77 -16.78 9.12
C LEU A 4 -15.86 -15.81 9.62
N ILE A 5 -16.09 -15.83 10.94
CA ILE A 5 -17.06 -14.98 11.63
C ILE A 5 -16.40 -13.61 11.82
N VAL A 6 -16.98 -12.57 11.22
CA VAL A 6 -16.65 -11.17 11.50
C VAL A 6 -17.10 -10.86 12.94
N SER A 7 -16.14 -10.59 13.83
CA SER A 7 -16.44 -10.10 15.19
C SER A 7 -16.44 -8.58 15.18
N ILE A 8 -17.63 -7.98 15.24
CA ILE A 8 -17.82 -6.57 15.60
C ILE A 8 -18.27 -6.54 17.06
N VAL A 9 -17.43 -5.98 17.94
CA VAL A 9 -17.81 -5.70 19.32
C VAL A 9 -18.72 -4.48 19.32
N VAL A 10 -20.02 -4.69 19.41
CA VAL A 10 -20.99 -3.65 19.72
C VAL A 10 -21.15 -3.59 21.23
N LEU A 11 -20.83 -2.44 21.84
CA LEU A 11 -21.17 -2.15 23.23
C LEU A 11 -22.71 -2.17 23.34
N SER A 12 -23.26 -3.24 23.93
CA SER A 12 -24.70 -3.43 24.06
C SER A 12 -25.23 -2.67 25.29
N LEU A 13 -25.96 -1.59 25.04
CA LEU A 13 -26.96 -1.11 25.99
C LEU A 13 -28.25 -1.87 25.70
N LEU A 14 -28.61 -2.74 26.65
CA LEU A 14 -29.82 -3.55 26.68
C LEU A 14 -31.07 -2.73 26.35
N SER A 15 -31.83 -3.15 25.34
CA SER A 15 -33.29 -2.99 25.37
C SER A 15 -33.97 -4.16 24.68
N THR A 16 -34.83 -4.80 25.45
CA THR A 16 -35.69 -5.92 25.08
C THR A 16 -36.79 -5.42 24.14
N GLY A 17 -36.72 -5.81 22.87
CA GLY A 17 -37.80 -5.61 21.91
C GLY A 17 -37.46 -6.26 20.57
N SER A 18 -38.24 -7.24 20.13
CA SER A 18 -38.08 -7.94 18.84
C SER A 18 -38.17 -7.02 17.60
N ALA A 19 -38.60 -5.77 17.76
CA ALA A 19 -38.60 -4.73 16.72
C ALA A 19 -37.24 -4.01 16.55
N MET A 20 -36.33 -4.09 17.52
CA MET A 20 -35.02 -3.43 17.45
C MET A 20 -33.97 -4.25 16.67
N ASN A 21 -34.18 -5.57 16.58
CA ASN A 21 -33.28 -6.45 15.85
C ASN A 21 -33.42 -6.30 14.32
N SER A 22 -34.62 -6.00 13.81
CA SER A 22 -34.80 -5.73 12.37
C SER A 22 -34.19 -4.39 11.96
N SER A 23 -34.38 -3.33 12.76
CA SER A 23 -33.79 -2.01 12.48
C SER A 23 -32.27 -2.01 12.58
N LEU A 24 -31.69 -2.78 13.49
CA LEU A 24 -30.23 -2.92 13.59
C LEU A 24 -29.67 -3.74 12.42
N SER A 25 -30.35 -4.83 12.05
CA SER A 25 -29.95 -5.65 10.90
C SER A 25 -30.03 -4.90 9.58
N GLU A 26 -31.07 -4.09 9.37
CA GLU A 26 -31.23 -3.23 8.19
C GLU A 26 -30.15 -2.14 8.16
N ALA A 27 -29.89 -1.46 9.29
CA ALA A 27 -28.85 -0.45 9.38
C ALA A 27 -27.43 -1.01 9.14
N LEU A 28 -27.16 -2.24 9.60
CA LEU A 28 -25.89 -2.93 9.34
C LEU A 28 -25.75 -3.30 7.87
N SER A 29 -26.81 -3.85 7.25
CA SER A 29 -26.83 -4.17 5.81
C SER A 29 -26.63 -2.94 4.94
N ASP A 30 -27.25 -1.81 5.29
CA ASP A 30 -27.10 -0.54 4.58
C ASP A 30 -25.68 0.03 4.72
N ALA A 31 -25.06 -0.09 5.90
CA ALA A 31 -23.69 0.34 6.13
C ALA A 31 -22.69 -0.51 5.35
N GLU A 32 -22.86 -1.84 5.32
CA GLU A 32 -22.03 -2.76 4.53
C GLU A 32 -22.15 -2.45 3.02
N THR A 33 -23.36 -2.22 2.52
CA THR A 33 -23.60 -1.88 1.11
C THR A 33 -22.93 -0.55 0.72
N LYS A 34 -23.06 0.48 1.57
CA LYS A 34 -22.39 1.77 1.36
C LYS A 34 -20.87 1.64 1.39
N SER A 35 -20.33 0.84 2.31
CA SER A 35 -18.89 0.57 2.38
C SER A 35 -18.38 -0.12 1.12
N ALA A 36 -19.10 -1.12 0.62
CA ALA A 36 -18.73 -1.83 -0.61
C ALA A 36 -18.76 -0.91 -1.84
N GLN A 37 -19.80 -0.08 -1.97
CA GLN A 37 -19.90 0.89 -3.05
C GLN A 37 -18.76 1.92 -2.99
N GLN A 38 -18.46 2.46 -1.80
CA GLN A 38 -17.36 3.41 -1.62
C GLN A 38 -16.00 2.76 -1.90
N SER A 39 -15.83 1.49 -1.51
CA SER A 39 -14.62 0.72 -1.80
C SER A 39 -14.42 0.58 -3.31
N GLN A 40 -15.47 0.23 -4.05
CA GLN A 40 -15.41 0.13 -5.51
C GLN A 40 -15.05 1.47 -6.18
N ILE A 41 -15.60 2.59 -5.70
CA ILE A 41 -15.27 3.92 -6.22
C ILE A 41 -13.79 4.25 -6.01
N ILE A 42 -13.23 3.90 -4.85
CA ILE A 42 -11.81 4.15 -4.57
C ILE A 42 -10.93 3.23 -5.41
N GLN A 43 -11.30 1.96 -5.53
CA GLN A 43 -10.60 1.02 -6.40
C GLN A 43 -10.59 1.52 -7.85
N ASP A 44 -11.73 1.91 -8.40
CA ASP A 44 -11.82 2.45 -9.76
C ASP A 44 -10.93 3.69 -9.95
N LYS A 45 -10.79 4.55 -8.94
CA LYS A 45 -9.87 5.70 -9.00
C LYS A 45 -8.40 5.32 -9.09
N ILE A 46 -7.99 4.19 -8.49
CA ILE A 46 -6.61 3.71 -8.49
C ILE A 46 -6.30 2.98 -9.79
N PHE A 47 -7.24 2.13 -10.25
CA PHE A 47 -6.99 1.19 -11.35
C PHE A 47 -7.53 1.66 -12.70
N LYS A 48 -8.60 2.45 -12.76
CA LYS A 48 -9.24 2.90 -14.01
C LYS A 48 -8.93 4.37 -14.28
N LEU A 49 -7.68 4.64 -14.67
CA LEU A 49 -7.21 5.99 -14.95
C LEU A 49 -7.78 6.51 -16.29
N SER A 50 -8.26 7.76 -16.29
CA SER A 50 -8.73 8.42 -17.51
C SER A 50 -7.56 8.82 -18.43
N ASP A 51 -7.79 8.97 -19.73
CA ASP A 51 -6.79 9.45 -20.69
C ASP A 51 -6.15 10.79 -20.25
N GLN A 52 -6.94 11.69 -19.64
CA GLN A 52 -6.40 12.93 -19.08
C GLN A 52 -5.41 12.64 -17.95
N THR A 53 -5.77 11.77 -17.01
CA THR A 53 -4.91 11.37 -15.89
C THR A 53 -3.63 10.67 -16.36
N LEU A 54 -3.71 9.88 -17.42
CA LEU A 54 -2.55 9.26 -18.05
C LEU A 54 -1.62 10.31 -18.67
N ASN A 55 -2.18 11.27 -19.41
CA ASN A 55 -1.41 12.37 -19.98
C ASN A 55 -0.79 13.25 -18.88
N ASP A 56 -1.49 13.49 -17.78
CA ASP A 56 -0.96 14.23 -16.62
C ASP A 56 0.25 13.51 -16.02
N ALA A 57 0.21 12.17 -15.89
CA ALA A 57 1.33 11.37 -15.40
C ALA A 57 2.55 11.44 -16.34
N ILE A 58 2.32 11.38 -17.66
CA ILE A 58 3.39 11.52 -18.67
C ILE A 58 3.99 12.93 -18.62
N ALA A 59 3.16 13.96 -18.53
CA ALA A 59 3.61 15.36 -18.47
C ALA A 59 4.43 15.63 -17.20
N LEU A 60 4.00 15.11 -16.04
CA LEU A 60 4.73 15.22 -14.79
C LEU A 60 6.14 14.62 -14.87
N ALA A 61 6.31 13.55 -15.64
CA ALA A 61 7.62 12.91 -15.83
C ALA A 61 8.57 13.70 -16.74
N ARG A 62 8.07 14.69 -17.50
CA ARG A 62 8.88 15.64 -18.29
C ARG A 62 9.25 16.91 -17.52
N ASP A 63 8.73 17.07 -16.33
CA ASP A 63 8.99 18.24 -15.50
C ASP A 63 10.41 18.16 -14.89
N ASP A 64 10.84 19.21 -14.21
CA ASP A 64 12.17 19.23 -13.60
C ASP A 64 12.34 18.18 -12.48
N ASP A 65 13.60 17.79 -12.23
CA ASP A 65 13.95 16.77 -11.23
C ASP A 65 13.43 17.11 -9.81
N THR A 66 13.32 18.39 -9.46
CA THR A 66 12.78 18.81 -8.15
C THR A 66 11.30 18.50 -8.03
N VAL A 67 10.53 18.71 -9.10
CA VAL A 67 9.10 18.36 -9.17
C VAL A 67 8.93 16.85 -9.05
N LEU A 68 9.73 16.08 -9.77
CA LEU A 68 9.68 14.62 -9.71
C LEU A 68 10.05 14.08 -8.32
N GLN A 69 11.14 14.58 -7.71
CA GLN A 69 11.51 14.22 -6.34
C GLN A 69 10.41 14.57 -5.34
N SER A 70 9.76 15.73 -5.50
CA SER A 70 8.66 16.14 -4.64
C SER A 70 7.45 15.23 -4.80
N PHE A 71 7.12 14.84 -6.03
CA PHE A 71 6.09 13.87 -6.32
C PHE A 71 6.40 12.51 -5.68
N GLU A 72 7.60 11.96 -5.88
CA GLU A 72 8.06 10.71 -5.28
C GLU A 72 8.00 10.75 -3.75
N ARG A 73 8.42 11.88 -3.15
CA ARG A 73 8.34 12.09 -1.70
C ARG A 73 6.90 12.11 -1.20
N SER A 74 5.98 12.67 -1.97
CA SER A 74 4.56 12.70 -1.61
C SER A 74 3.90 11.32 -1.60
N ARG A 75 4.55 10.29 -2.16
CA ARG A 75 4.03 8.91 -2.17
C ARG A 75 4.43 8.12 -0.93
N TYR A 76 5.34 8.63 -0.10
CA TYR A 76 5.68 7.96 1.16
C TYR A 76 4.51 7.99 2.13
N LEU A 77 4.24 6.85 2.75
CA LEU A 77 3.21 6.76 3.77
C LEU A 77 3.72 7.37 5.08
N PRO A 78 2.90 8.18 5.76
CA PRO A 78 3.27 8.71 7.06
C PRO A 78 3.19 7.61 8.13
N SER A 79 4.20 7.53 9.00
CA SER A 79 4.15 6.65 10.16
C SER A 79 3.14 7.18 11.19
N ALA A 80 2.28 6.29 11.69
CA ALA A 80 1.36 6.55 12.79
C ALA A 80 2.04 6.35 14.14
N THR A 81 2.86 5.30 14.22
CA THR A 81 3.66 4.96 15.41
C THR A 81 4.97 4.35 14.97
N ASP A 82 6.05 4.74 15.63
CA ASP A 82 7.37 4.18 15.43
C ASP A 82 7.91 3.68 16.79
N LYS A 83 8.28 2.40 16.83
CA LYS A 83 8.91 1.74 17.99
C LYS A 83 10.25 1.13 17.62
N MET A 84 10.82 1.50 16.47
CA MET A 84 12.12 1.01 16.06
C MET A 84 13.20 1.59 16.96
N ASN A 85 14.23 0.79 17.23
CA ASN A 85 15.47 1.22 17.87
C ASN A 85 16.52 1.71 16.84
N HIS A 86 16.14 1.75 15.56
CA HIS A 86 16.95 2.15 14.41
C HIS A 86 16.07 2.89 13.39
N ASP A 87 16.62 3.27 12.24
CA ASP A 87 15.88 3.95 11.16
C ASP A 87 14.59 3.19 10.81
N GLN A 88 13.45 3.91 10.84
CA GLN A 88 12.19 3.37 10.33
C GLN A 88 12.31 3.10 8.81
N PRO A 89 11.68 2.03 8.30
CA PRO A 89 11.64 1.81 6.86
C PRO A 89 10.88 2.95 6.16
N GLU A 90 11.20 3.15 4.89
CA GLU A 90 10.39 4.01 4.03
C GLU A 90 9.38 3.15 3.27
N VAL A 91 8.12 3.59 3.20
CA VAL A 91 7.05 2.82 2.56
C VAL A 91 6.34 3.66 1.53
N LYS A 92 6.17 3.14 0.31
CA LYS A 92 5.33 3.71 -0.75
C LYS A 92 4.27 2.70 -1.16
N LEU A 93 3.08 3.20 -1.51
CA LEU A 93 2.12 2.40 -2.25
C LEU A 93 2.40 2.55 -3.75
N ILE A 94 2.53 1.44 -4.44
CA ILE A 94 2.71 1.42 -5.89
C ILE A 94 1.33 1.47 -6.54
N THR A 95 1.19 2.38 -7.50
CA THR A 95 -0.03 2.59 -8.28
C THR A 95 0.31 2.64 -9.76
N PRO A 96 -0.67 2.38 -10.66
CA PRO A 96 -0.45 2.59 -12.09
C PRO A 96 0.04 4.00 -12.40
N TYR A 97 -0.50 5.03 -11.72
CA TYR A 97 -0.06 6.41 -11.89
C TYR A 97 1.43 6.58 -11.59
N LEU A 98 1.90 6.11 -10.43
CA LEU A 98 3.32 6.16 -10.06
C LEU A 98 4.20 5.40 -11.05
N LEU A 99 3.76 4.23 -11.51
CA LEU A 99 4.52 3.43 -12.47
C LEU A 99 4.65 4.11 -13.83
N ILE A 100 3.60 4.80 -14.30
CA ILE A 100 3.65 5.59 -15.53
C ILE A 100 4.66 6.72 -15.38
N VAL A 101 4.60 7.49 -14.29
CA VAL A 101 5.55 8.59 -14.05
C VAL A 101 7.00 8.06 -14.07
N ARG A 102 7.30 7.00 -13.32
CA ARG A 102 8.65 6.41 -13.26
C ARG A 102 9.13 5.90 -14.62
N LYS A 103 8.28 5.16 -15.35
CA LYS A 103 8.64 4.59 -16.66
C LYS A 103 8.81 5.67 -17.73
N ALA A 104 7.94 6.68 -17.73
CA ALA A 104 8.05 7.81 -18.63
C ALA A 104 9.33 8.61 -18.37
N TYR A 105 9.64 8.90 -17.10
CA TYR A 105 10.87 9.58 -16.72
C TYR A 105 12.12 8.82 -17.19
N MET A 106 12.17 7.50 -16.92
CA MET A 106 13.27 6.66 -17.40
C MET A 106 13.44 6.69 -18.92
N LYS A 107 12.37 6.81 -19.70
CA LYS A 107 12.46 6.95 -21.15
C LYS A 107 12.98 8.31 -21.57
N PHE A 108 12.46 9.38 -20.97
CA PHE A 108 12.90 10.74 -21.27
C PHE A 108 14.39 10.96 -20.94
N GLU A 109 14.90 10.38 -19.84
CA GLU A 109 16.33 10.39 -19.51
C GLU A 109 17.21 9.66 -20.55
N ASN A 110 16.62 8.81 -21.38
CA ASN A 110 17.29 8.09 -22.47
C ASN A 110 16.96 8.67 -23.86
N ASP A 111 16.44 9.91 -23.93
CA ASP A 111 15.99 10.56 -25.16
C ASP A 111 14.90 9.77 -25.93
N GLU A 112 14.13 8.94 -25.23
CA GLU A 112 13.01 8.16 -25.78
C GLU A 112 11.65 8.80 -25.44
N ASP A 113 10.69 8.70 -26.36
CA ASP A 113 9.31 9.08 -26.09
C ASP A 113 8.55 8.00 -25.29
N PHE A 114 7.57 8.45 -24.50
CA PHE A 114 6.61 7.59 -23.79
C PHE A 114 5.19 8.02 -24.17
N SER A 115 4.47 7.13 -24.86
CA SER A 115 3.16 7.42 -25.45
C SER A 115 1.97 7.10 -24.53
N LEU A 116 0.80 7.67 -24.83
CA LEU A 116 -0.46 7.32 -24.16
C LEU A 116 -0.80 5.83 -24.28
N THR A 117 -0.48 5.21 -25.43
CA THR A 117 -0.68 3.77 -25.64
C THR A 117 0.15 2.94 -24.66
N GLU A 118 1.40 3.34 -24.39
CA GLU A 118 2.25 2.68 -23.41
C GLU A 118 1.75 2.91 -21.98
N ALA A 119 1.26 4.10 -21.67
CA ALA A 119 0.63 4.38 -20.38
C ALA A 119 -0.58 3.47 -20.13
N LYS A 120 -1.46 3.30 -21.13
CA LYS A 120 -2.60 2.37 -21.07
C LYS A 120 -2.14 0.94 -20.86
N LYS A 121 -1.08 0.52 -21.56
CA LYS A 121 -0.49 -0.80 -21.35
C LYS A 121 0.01 -1.01 -19.91
N VAL A 122 0.59 0.01 -19.28
CA VAL A 122 1.00 -0.07 -17.86
C VAL A 122 -0.20 -0.26 -16.94
N VAL A 123 -1.31 0.43 -17.20
CA VAL A 123 -2.57 0.22 -16.45
C VAL A 123 -3.09 -1.19 -16.63
N ASP A 124 -3.22 -1.65 -17.88
CA ASP A 124 -3.73 -2.98 -18.19
C ASP A 124 -2.85 -4.08 -17.55
N ASP A 125 -1.52 -3.96 -17.68
CA ASP A 125 -0.59 -4.92 -17.09
C ASP A 125 -0.71 -4.95 -15.56
N TYR A 126 -0.92 -3.80 -14.91
CA TYR A 126 -1.07 -3.70 -13.45
C TYR A 126 -2.41 -4.25 -12.97
N GLU A 127 -3.52 -3.91 -13.64
CA GLU A 127 -4.86 -4.42 -13.30
C GLU A 127 -4.91 -5.95 -13.41
N ASN A 128 -4.25 -6.53 -14.41
CA ASN A 128 -4.16 -7.97 -14.60
C ASN A 128 -3.38 -8.71 -13.50
N LEU A 129 -2.58 -8.01 -12.68
CA LEU A 129 -1.91 -8.65 -11.54
C LEU A 129 -2.89 -9.01 -10.43
N LEU A 130 -4.03 -8.32 -10.34
CA LEU A 130 -5.02 -8.47 -9.26
C LEU A 130 -4.39 -8.28 -7.86
N LEU A 131 -3.32 -7.47 -7.80
CA LEU A 131 -2.53 -7.21 -6.60
C LEU A 131 -2.27 -5.72 -6.45
N ILE A 132 -2.21 -5.27 -5.20
CA ILE A 132 -1.68 -3.95 -4.85
C ILE A 132 -0.36 -4.11 -4.10
N PHE A 133 0.66 -3.35 -4.50
CA PHE A 133 2.01 -3.52 -3.99
C PHE A 133 2.42 -2.37 -3.08
N PHE A 134 2.96 -2.69 -1.91
CA PHE A 134 3.77 -1.73 -1.15
C PHE A 134 5.26 -1.96 -1.45
N GLU A 135 5.98 -0.89 -1.76
CA GLU A 135 7.44 -0.89 -1.80
C GLU A 135 7.95 -0.45 -0.43
N VAL A 136 8.72 -1.32 0.23
CA VAL A 136 9.28 -1.09 1.57
C VAL A 136 10.79 -1.10 1.46
N THR A 137 11.41 0.05 1.70
CA THR A 137 12.86 0.21 1.79
C THR A 137 13.25 0.09 3.25
N ALA A 138 13.73 -1.09 3.63
CA ALA A 138 14.16 -1.39 4.99
C ALA A 138 15.68 -1.33 5.10
N LYS A 139 16.18 -1.04 6.30
CA LYS A 139 17.62 -0.96 6.62
C LYS A 139 17.95 -1.88 7.79
N GLY A 140 19.18 -2.37 7.83
CA GLY A 140 19.68 -3.23 8.91
C GLY A 140 21.20 -3.37 8.90
N ASP A 141 21.75 -4.03 9.91
CA ASP A 141 23.21 -4.19 10.10
C ASP A 141 23.76 -5.54 9.60
N GLU A 142 22.88 -6.50 9.32
CA GLU A 142 23.25 -7.82 8.79
C GLU A 142 22.83 -7.93 7.33
N ILE A 143 23.64 -8.55 6.48
CA ILE A 143 23.35 -8.70 5.04
C ILE A 143 22.02 -9.43 4.78
N ASP A 144 21.57 -10.29 5.69
CA ASP A 144 20.34 -11.07 5.55
C ASP A 144 19.23 -10.65 6.52
N PHE A 145 19.31 -9.43 7.08
CA PHE A 145 18.35 -8.92 8.07
C PHE A 145 16.89 -9.04 7.60
N ALA A 146 16.63 -8.86 6.30
CA ALA A 146 15.30 -8.89 5.71
C ALA A 146 14.55 -10.21 5.94
N ARG A 147 15.26 -11.34 6.12
CA ARG A 147 14.66 -12.64 6.44
C ARG A 147 13.83 -12.61 7.73
N LYS A 148 14.14 -11.68 8.64
CA LYS A 148 13.47 -11.48 9.94
C LYS A 148 12.33 -10.46 9.89
N VAL A 149 12.01 -9.90 8.73
CA VAL A 149 10.93 -8.92 8.54
C VAL A 149 9.58 -9.63 8.38
N ASP A 150 8.54 -9.08 8.99
CA ASP A 150 7.15 -9.44 8.74
C ASP A 150 6.34 -8.18 8.41
N ILE A 151 5.41 -8.29 7.47
CA ILE A 151 4.61 -7.16 6.99
C ILE A 151 3.17 -7.61 6.82
N SER A 152 2.23 -6.83 7.35
CA SER A 152 0.78 -7.09 7.25
C SER A 152 0.00 -5.80 7.05
N LEU A 153 -1.21 -5.91 6.53
CA LEU A 153 -2.14 -4.79 6.38
C LEU A 153 -3.32 -4.99 7.33
N LYS A 154 -3.50 -4.07 8.28
CA LYS A 154 -4.57 -4.15 9.28
C LYS A 154 -5.71 -3.20 8.91
N GLN A 155 -6.93 -3.71 8.91
CA GLN A 155 -8.17 -2.94 8.73
C GLN A 155 -9.15 -3.26 9.86
N GLY A 156 -9.24 -2.37 10.86
CA GLY A 156 -10.06 -2.61 12.04
C GLY A 156 -9.58 -3.83 12.84
N SER A 157 -10.40 -4.88 12.92
CA SER A 157 -10.03 -6.17 13.56
C SER A 157 -9.40 -7.18 12.60
N THR A 158 -9.46 -6.94 11.29
CA THR A 158 -8.90 -7.84 10.27
C THR A 158 -7.43 -7.55 10.05
N VAL A 159 -6.62 -8.61 9.94
CA VAL A 159 -5.21 -8.55 9.53
C VAL A 159 -5.07 -9.36 8.25
N LEU A 160 -4.73 -8.67 7.18
CA LEU A 160 -4.41 -9.26 5.88
C LEU A 160 -2.92 -9.52 5.81
N HIS A 161 -2.55 -10.67 5.25
CA HIS A 161 -1.16 -11.05 5.01
C HIS A 161 -0.87 -10.99 3.52
N PRO A 162 0.34 -10.57 3.12
CA PRO A 162 0.70 -10.55 1.72
C PRO A 162 0.82 -11.97 1.17
N TYR A 163 0.66 -12.12 -0.14
CA TYR A 163 0.85 -13.42 -0.80
C TYR A 163 2.29 -13.93 -0.63
N VAL A 164 3.24 -13.01 -0.76
CA VAL A 164 4.68 -13.20 -0.55
C VAL A 164 5.30 -11.85 -0.22
N ILE A 165 6.48 -11.83 0.39
CA ILE A 165 7.32 -10.61 0.46
C ILE A 165 8.48 -10.82 -0.50
N ILE A 166 8.44 -10.15 -1.65
CA ILE A 166 9.47 -10.27 -2.70
C ILE A 166 10.77 -9.64 -2.18
N ASN A 167 11.90 -10.25 -2.54
CA ASN A 167 13.27 -9.91 -2.09
C ASN A 167 13.57 -10.13 -0.60
N LYS A 168 12.64 -10.69 0.17
CA LYS A 168 12.85 -10.99 1.60
C LYS A 168 14.03 -11.93 1.84
N ASP A 169 14.17 -12.94 0.99
CA ASP A 169 15.18 -13.99 1.16
C ASP A 169 16.51 -13.66 0.45
N ASN A 170 16.52 -12.58 -0.36
CA ASN A 170 17.71 -12.08 -1.03
C ASN A 170 18.63 -11.38 -0.04
N ASP A 171 19.93 -11.45 -0.30
CA ASP A 171 20.92 -10.66 0.41
C ASP A 171 20.70 -9.16 0.13
N ALA A 172 20.78 -8.36 1.19
CA ALA A 172 20.67 -6.91 1.13
C ALA A 172 21.91 -6.31 0.46
N VAL A 173 21.76 -5.11 -0.11
CA VAL A 173 22.88 -4.36 -0.66
C VAL A 173 23.47 -3.43 0.38
N GLU A 174 24.75 -3.10 0.24
CA GLU A 174 25.43 -2.15 1.12
C GLU A 174 24.74 -0.78 1.06
N SER A 175 24.59 -0.13 2.22
CA SER A 175 24.11 1.24 2.31
C SER A 175 25.26 2.23 2.08
N GLU A 176 24.93 3.51 1.95
CA GLU A 176 25.92 4.61 1.91
C GLU A 176 26.78 4.70 3.17
N ASN A 177 26.33 4.11 4.29
CA ASN A 177 27.04 4.17 5.57
C ASN A 177 28.00 2.99 5.76
N TRP A 178 27.96 1.97 4.90
CA TRP A 178 28.76 0.74 5.06
C TRP A 178 30.26 1.06 5.27
N PRO A 179 30.94 0.43 6.24
CA PRO A 179 30.48 -0.67 7.11
C PRO A 179 29.76 -0.21 8.41
N ASN A 180 29.46 1.08 8.56
CA ASN A 180 28.77 1.62 9.74
C ASN A 180 27.25 1.42 9.66
N SER A 181 26.59 1.41 10.82
CA SER A 181 25.14 1.23 10.95
C SER A 181 24.31 2.42 10.43
N PRO A 182 23.16 2.19 9.77
CA PRO A 182 22.73 0.90 9.23
C PRO A 182 23.57 0.49 8.02
N ALA A 183 24.19 -0.69 8.05
CA ALA A 183 25.18 -1.09 7.04
C ALA A 183 24.57 -1.57 5.72
N TYR A 184 23.31 -2.00 5.72
CA TYR A 184 22.64 -2.60 4.58
C TYR A 184 21.24 -2.03 4.35
N ILE A 185 20.78 -2.12 3.10
CA ILE A 185 19.44 -1.71 2.65
C ILE A 185 18.84 -2.83 1.79
N ASN A 186 17.56 -3.12 1.99
CA ASN A 186 16.82 -4.06 1.15
C ASN A 186 15.46 -3.47 0.76
N ARG A 187 15.10 -3.62 -0.52
CA ARG A 187 13.85 -3.14 -1.09
C ARG A 187 12.90 -4.32 -1.28
N LEU A 188 11.86 -4.35 -0.46
CA LEU A 188 10.85 -5.39 -0.43
C LEU A 188 9.61 -4.95 -1.21
N PHE A 189 9.01 -5.86 -1.97
CA PHE A 189 7.70 -5.62 -2.58
C PHE A 189 6.67 -6.54 -1.93
N VAL A 190 5.59 -5.93 -1.47
CA VAL A 190 4.60 -6.57 -0.59
C VAL A 190 3.23 -6.56 -1.27
N PRO A 191 2.92 -7.55 -2.12
CA PRO A 191 1.64 -7.70 -2.77
C PRO A 191 0.52 -8.16 -1.82
N PHE A 192 -0.63 -7.48 -1.88
CA PHE A 192 -1.89 -7.89 -1.27
C PHE A 192 -2.97 -8.10 -2.35
N ASP A 193 -3.85 -9.07 -2.15
CA ASP A 193 -5.00 -9.32 -3.01
C ASP A 193 -5.97 -8.13 -2.97
N ILE A 194 -6.28 -7.56 -4.13
CA ILE A 194 -7.17 -6.39 -4.25
C ILE A 194 -8.62 -6.70 -3.83
N PHE A 195 -9.02 -7.97 -3.82
CA PHE A 195 -10.37 -8.37 -3.44
C PHE A 195 -10.56 -8.56 -1.93
N GLU A 196 -9.48 -8.66 -1.16
CA GLU A 196 -9.53 -8.78 0.30
C GLU A 196 -9.53 -7.41 1.01
N ILE A 197 -9.21 -6.34 0.28
CA ILE A 197 -9.07 -4.99 0.83
C ILE A 197 -10.40 -4.25 0.80
N ASN A 198 -10.80 -3.70 1.96
CA ASN A 198 -11.86 -2.71 2.00
C ASN A 198 -11.27 -1.31 1.82
N TYR A 199 -11.24 -0.78 0.60
CA TYR A 199 -10.61 0.51 0.28
C TYR A 199 -11.29 1.71 0.95
N ALA A 200 -12.53 1.56 1.44
CA ALA A 200 -13.25 2.61 2.16
C ALA A 200 -12.87 2.71 3.64
N GLN A 201 -12.13 1.73 4.16
CA GLN A 201 -11.78 1.64 5.58
C GLN A 201 -10.33 2.06 5.82
N ASP A 202 -10.12 2.81 6.91
CA ASP A 202 -8.78 3.14 7.40
C ASP A 202 -7.94 1.86 7.54
N ALA A 203 -6.72 1.93 7.00
CA ALA A 203 -5.80 0.81 7.02
C ALA A 203 -4.45 1.23 7.60
N GLU A 204 -3.79 0.27 8.26
CA GLU A 204 -2.43 0.42 8.75
C GLU A 204 -1.55 -0.66 8.13
N LEU A 205 -0.50 -0.27 7.41
CA LEU A 205 0.56 -1.22 7.08
C LEU A 205 1.47 -1.36 8.30
N ILE A 206 1.66 -2.58 8.76
CA ILE A 206 2.46 -2.89 9.95
C ILE A 206 3.74 -3.56 9.46
N TYR A 207 4.87 -2.91 9.71
CA TYR A 207 6.21 -3.48 9.55
C TYR A 207 6.70 -3.98 10.91
N GLN A 208 7.21 -5.21 10.97
CA GLN A 208 7.80 -5.80 12.17
C GLN A 208 9.17 -6.39 11.86
N TYR A 209 10.14 -6.17 12.74
CA TYR A 209 11.48 -6.75 12.64
C TYR A 209 11.78 -7.62 13.88
N GLY A 210 12.21 -8.86 13.64
CA GLY A 210 12.65 -9.78 14.69
C GLY A 210 11.54 -10.16 15.68
N SER A 211 11.79 -10.04 16.99
CA SER A 211 10.92 -10.52 18.08
C SER A 211 9.67 -9.67 18.36
N LYS A 212 9.14 -8.96 17.34
CA LYS A 212 7.97 -8.05 17.41
C LYS A 212 8.12 -6.83 18.32
N LYS A 213 9.33 -6.52 18.79
CA LYS A 213 9.61 -5.31 19.59
C LYS A 213 9.79 -4.09 18.70
N ASP A 214 10.49 -4.27 17.59
CA ASP A 214 10.72 -3.24 16.59
C ASP A 214 9.55 -3.30 15.60
N THR A 215 8.72 -2.25 15.62
CA THR A 215 7.50 -2.19 14.82
C THR A 215 7.22 -0.75 14.42
N VAL A 216 6.85 -0.57 13.15
CA VAL A 216 6.29 0.69 12.63
C VAL A 216 4.91 0.42 12.05
N ARG A 217 4.01 1.38 12.25
CA ARG A 217 2.69 1.40 11.63
C ARG A 217 2.61 2.59 10.70
N TYR A 218 2.18 2.38 9.46
CA TYR A 218 2.00 3.43 8.45
C TYR A 218 0.52 3.60 8.17
N LYS A 219 0.05 4.85 8.14
CA LYS A 219 -1.34 5.12 7.76
C LYS A 219 -1.48 4.93 6.25
N VAL A 220 -2.47 4.13 5.86
CA VAL A 220 -2.84 3.91 4.47
C VAL A 220 -4.24 4.51 4.27
N ASP A 221 -4.30 5.59 3.49
CA ASP A 221 -5.55 6.24 3.11
C ASP A 221 -5.74 6.08 1.60
N PHE A 222 -6.40 4.99 1.21
CA PHE A 222 -6.63 4.66 -0.20
C PHE A 222 -7.43 5.75 -0.94
N SER A 223 -8.21 6.57 -0.22
CA SER A 223 -8.98 7.66 -0.85
C SER A 223 -8.11 8.82 -1.37
N LYS A 224 -6.88 8.95 -0.86
CA LYS A 224 -5.90 9.98 -1.25
C LYS A 224 -4.89 9.49 -2.29
N ILE A 225 -4.99 8.24 -2.68
CA ILE A 225 -4.04 7.58 -3.56
C ILE A 225 -4.52 7.73 -5.01
N LYS A 226 -3.55 8.03 -5.89
CA LYS A 226 -3.69 8.01 -7.34
C LYS A 226 -2.69 7.02 -7.87
#